data_AF-A0A1H6RTR4-F1
#
_entry.id   AF-A0A1H6RTR4-F1
#
_cell.length_a   1.000
_cell.length_b   1.000
_cell.length_c   1.000
_cell.angle_alpha   90.00
_cell.angle_beta   90.00
_cell.angle_gamma   90.00
#
_symmetry.space_group_name_H-M   'P 1'
#
loop_
_entity.id
_entity.type
_entity.pdbx_description
1 polymer ?
#
loop_
_entity_poly.entity_id
_entity_poly.type
_entity_poly.pdbx_seq_one_letter_code
_entity_poly.pdbx_strand_id
1 'polypeptide(L)'
;MSIAVQFPDGSVREVPGQLWQVDDPANGQPSFEQIPLNCDSRWHFYRKGRIWRARLRHGHLTALRQPEEAWWEAIAILCDDRGRDEPGQWESAA
;
A
#
# COMPACT_ATOMS: atom_id res chain seq x y z
N MET A 1 -3.57 13.71 2.90
CA MET A 1 -4.96 13.77 2.40
C MET A 1 -5.75 12.65 3.05
N SER A 2 -7.00 12.90 3.42
CA SER A 2 -7.87 11.89 4.04
C SER A 2 -9.07 11.57 3.16
N ILE A 3 -9.73 10.46 3.45
CA ILE A 3 -10.94 10.02 2.78
C ILE A 3 -12.00 9.62 3.81
N ALA A 4 -13.23 10.06 3.58
CA ALA A 4 -14.37 9.73 4.43
C ALA A 4 -14.80 8.27 4.23
N VAL A 5 -14.86 7.51 5.34
CA VAL A 5 -15.25 6.10 5.35
C VAL A 5 -16.37 5.87 6.36
N GLN A 6 -17.41 5.15 5.93
CA GLN A 6 -18.49 4.72 6.82
C GLN A 6 -18.12 3.42 7.55
N PHE A 7 -18.22 3.43 8.88
CA PHE A 7 -17.92 2.30 9.76
C PHE A 7 -19.19 1.51 10.13
N PRO A 8 -19.06 0.26 10.64
CA PRO A 8 -20.22 -0.56 10.99
C PRO A 8 -21.11 0.00 12.10
N ASP A 9 -20.56 0.88 12.94
CA ASP A 9 -21.31 1.62 13.97
C ASP A 9 -22.15 2.78 13.41
N GLY A 10 -22.12 2.99 12.09
CA GLY A 10 -22.79 4.08 11.40
C GLY A 10 -22.00 5.39 11.36
N SER A 11 -20.88 5.47 12.08
CA SER A 11 -20.03 6.66 12.07
C SER A 11 -19.31 6.83 10.72
N VAL A 12 -19.04 8.09 10.35
CA VAL A 12 -18.17 8.43 9.23
C VAL A 12 -16.88 9.01 9.80
N ARG A 13 -15.74 8.45 9.42
CA ARG A 13 -14.43 8.87 9.92
C ARG A 13 -13.48 9.12 8.75
N GLU A 14 -12.61 10.10 8.92
CA GLU A 14 -11.52 10.39 8.01
C GLU A 14 -10.39 9.38 8.23
N VAL A 15 -9.99 8.68 7.16
CA VAL A 15 -8.83 7.77 7.19
C VAL A 15 -7.78 8.23 6.19
N PRO A 16 -6.49 7.86 6.36
CA PRO A 16 -5.46 8.17 5.37
C PRO A 16 -5.85 7.64 3.99
N GLY A 17 -5.70 8.47 2.96
CA GLY A 17 -5.94 8.10 1.57
C GLY A 17 -4.68 8.16 0.73
N GLN A 18 -4.62 7.36 -0.31
CA GLN A 18 -3.60 7.40 -1.37
C GLN A 18 -4.27 7.63 -2.73
N LEU A 19 -3.51 8.17 -3.67
CA LEU A 19 -3.95 8.26 -5.06
C LEU A 19 -3.60 6.96 -5.77
N TRP A 20 -4.57 6.39 -6.46
CA TRP A 20 -4.42 5.22 -7.30
C TRP A 20 -4.72 5.62 -8.75
N GLN A 21 -3.86 5.21 -9.68
CA GLN A 21 -4.09 5.47 -11.09
C GLN A 21 -5.18 4.52 -11.61
N VAL A 22 -6.15 5.06 -12.34
CA VAL A 22 -7.18 4.29 -13.01
C VAL A 22 -6.62 3.84 -14.35
N ASP A 23 -6.53 2.52 -14.53
CA ASP A 23 -6.19 1.89 -15.81
C ASP A 23 -7.37 2.15 -16.78
N ASP A 24 -7.09 2.81 -17.90
CA ASP A 24 -8.04 3.26 -18.93
C ASP A 24 -8.74 4.63 -18.69
N PRO A 25 -7.97 5.73 -18.76
CA PRO A 25 -8.57 7.06 -18.79
C PRO A 25 -9.27 7.35 -20.11
N ALA A 26 -10.55 7.75 -20.02
CA ALA A 26 -11.41 8.09 -21.18
C ALA A 26 -10.81 9.12 -22.17
N ASN A 27 -9.82 9.91 -21.75
CA ASN A 27 -9.24 11.01 -22.53
C ASN A 27 -7.71 10.87 -22.76
N GLY A 28 -7.11 9.70 -22.49
CA GLY A 28 -5.66 9.50 -22.62
C GLY A 28 -4.78 10.24 -21.59
N GLN A 29 -5.38 11.03 -20.69
CA GLN A 29 -4.71 11.63 -19.54
C GLN A 29 -4.84 10.73 -18.31
N PRO A 30 -3.76 10.46 -17.55
CA PRO A 30 -3.85 9.62 -16.36
C PRO A 30 -4.90 10.18 -15.40
N SER A 31 -5.92 9.37 -15.13
CA SER A 31 -6.94 9.70 -14.14
C SER A 31 -6.62 9.01 -12.83
N PHE A 32 -6.75 9.73 -11.73
CA PHE A 32 -6.45 9.21 -10.40
C PHE A 32 -7.71 9.20 -9.56
N GLU A 33 -7.87 8.13 -8.78
CA GLU A 33 -8.88 8.07 -7.74
C GLU A 33 -8.22 8.04 -6.37
N GLN A 34 -8.88 8.69 -5.41
CA GLN A 34 -8.45 8.60 -4.02
C GLN A 34 -9.06 7.33 -3.40
N ILE A 35 -8.19 6.50 -2.83
CA ILE A 35 -8.57 5.24 -2.17
C ILE A 35 -8.05 5.24 -0.72
N PRO A 36 -8.76 4.61 0.24
CA PRO A 36 -8.27 4.45 1.60
C PRO A 36 -6.97 3.64 1.61
N LEU A 37 -5.98 4.12 2.36
CA LEU A 37 -4.75 3.39 2.59
C LEU A 37 -5.04 2.22 3.52
N ASN A 38 -4.51 1.06 3.18
CA ASN A 38 -4.78 -0.18 3.91
C ASN A 38 -3.82 -0.39 5.10
N CYS A 39 -3.68 0.63 5.94
CA CYS A 39 -2.70 0.69 7.03
C CYS A 39 -3.26 0.27 8.41
N ASP A 40 -4.55 -0.02 8.52
CA ASP A 40 -5.18 -0.47 9.76
C ASP A 40 -5.30 -2.00 9.79
N SER A 41 -4.79 -2.62 10.85
CA SER A 41 -4.79 -4.09 11.01
C SER A 41 -6.16 -4.66 11.36
N ARG A 42 -7.09 -3.85 11.86
CA ARG A 42 -8.45 -4.25 12.24
C ARG A 42 -9.43 -4.06 11.09
N TRP A 43 -9.20 -3.09 10.22
CA TRP A 43 -10.17 -2.66 9.22
C TRP A 43 -9.74 -2.99 7.78
N HIS A 44 -10.70 -3.45 7.00
CA HIS A 44 -10.60 -3.56 5.55
C HIS A 44 -11.57 -2.57 4.94
N PHE A 45 -11.04 -1.72 4.06
CA PHE A 45 -11.82 -0.71 3.36
C PHE A 45 -12.23 -1.23 1.99
N TYR A 46 -13.50 -1.06 1.64
CA TYR A 46 -14.06 -1.50 0.37
C TYR A 46 -15.05 -0.47 -0.17
N ARG A 47 -15.19 -0.45 -1.50
CA ARG A 47 -16.08 0.49 -2.18
C ARG A 47 -17.46 -0.13 -2.40
N LYS A 48 -18.51 0.59 -2.02
CA LYS A 48 -19.91 0.26 -2.34
C LYS A 48 -20.55 1.45 -3.06
N GLY A 49 -20.61 1.37 -4.39
CA GLY A 49 -21.00 2.50 -5.23
C GLY A 49 -19.99 3.65 -5.12
N ARG A 50 -20.45 4.83 -4.70
CA ARG A 50 -19.58 6.00 -4.49
C ARG A 50 -19.03 6.15 -3.06
N ILE A 51 -19.39 5.25 -2.15
CA ILE A 51 -19.07 5.37 -0.73
C ILE A 51 -18.02 4.33 -0.34
N TRP A 52 -17.01 4.75 0.42
CA TRP A 52 -16.08 3.85 1.08
C TRP A 52 -16.65 3.36 2.41
N ARG A 53 -16.51 2.06 2.66
CA ARG A 53 -16.99 1.40 3.86
C ARG A 53 -15.89 0.62 4.52
N ALA A 54 -15.91 0.58 5.84
CA ALA A 54 -15.06 -0.29 6.64
C ALA A 54 -15.82 -1.56 7.01
N ARG A 55 -15.11 -2.69 6.98
CA ARG A 55 -15.52 -3.94 7.64
C ARG A 55 -14.36 -4.47 8.46
N LEU A 56 -14.66 -5.23 9.50
CA LEU A 56 -13.62 -5.91 10.26
C LEU A 56 -12.86 -6.87 9.33
N ARG A 57 -11.54 -6.85 9.42
CA ARG A 57 -10.69 -7.89 8.84
C ARG A 57 -10.98 -9.19 9.55
N HIS A 58 -11.55 -10.13 8.80
CA HIS A 58 -11.65 -11.51 9.23
C HIS A 58 -10.42 -12.21 8.67
N GLY A 59 -9.36 -12.24 9.46
CA GLY A 59 -8.11 -12.91 9.11
C GLY A 59 -7.77 -13.93 10.19
N HIS A 60 -7.60 -15.18 9.77
CA HIS A 60 -6.84 -16.16 10.56
C HIS A 60 -5.40 -15.64 10.62
N LEU A 61 -4.90 -15.36 11.83
CA LEU A 61 -3.47 -15.28 12.05
C LEU A 61 -2.92 -16.67 11.73
N THR A 62 -2.41 -16.88 10.51
CA THR A 62 -1.51 -17.98 10.28
C THR A 62 -0.30 -17.70 11.15
N ALA A 63 -0.18 -18.42 12.26
CA ALA A 63 1.03 -18.39 13.06
C ALA A 63 2.17 -18.88 12.16
N LEU A 64 2.92 -17.95 11.58
CA LEU A 64 4.21 -18.24 10.99
C LEU A 64 5.07 -18.71 12.16
N ARG A 65 5.27 -20.02 12.31
CA ARG A 65 6.28 -20.56 13.21
C ARG A 65 7.61 -19.97 12.75
N GLN A 66 8.13 -19.01 13.52
CA GLN A 66 9.48 -18.53 13.32
C GLN A 66 10.43 -19.72 13.58
N PRO A 67 11.39 -20.02 12.70
CA PRO A 67 12.53 -20.82 13.10
C PRO A 67 13.20 -20.07 14.26
N GLU A 68 13.31 -20.73 15.42
CA GLU A 68 13.76 -20.09 16.68
C GLU A 68 15.17 -19.48 16.59
N GLU A 69 15.93 -19.77 15.53
CA GLU A 69 17.36 -19.44 15.45
C GLU A 69 17.69 -18.15 14.69
N ALA A 70 16.86 -17.67 13.75
CA ALA A 70 17.19 -16.47 12.96
C ALA A 70 15.99 -15.85 12.23
N TRP A 71 15.03 -15.28 12.96
CA TRP A 71 13.83 -14.67 12.37
C TRP A 71 14.13 -13.49 11.40
N TRP A 72 15.32 -12.89 11.47
CA TRP A 72 15.75 -11.80 10.59
C TRP A 72 16.37 -12.26 9.26
N GLU A 73 16.83 -13.52 9.13
CA GLU A 73 17.40 -14.01 7.85
C GLU A 73 16.34 -14.13 6.74
N ALA A 74 15.09 -14.40 7.11
CA ALA A 74 13.97 -14.49 6.16
C ALA A 74 13.57 -13.12 5.56
N ILE A 75 14.04 -12.01 6.15
CA ILE A 75 13.74 -10.64 5.68
C ILE A 75 14.75 -10.19 4.60
N ALA A 76 15.78 -10.99 4.31
CA ALA A 76 16.87 -10.64 3.40
C ALA A 76 16.50 -10.66 1.89
N ILE A 77 15.28 -11.04 1.50
CA ILE A 77 14.83 -10.96 0.10
C ILE A 77 14.08 -9.64 -0.15
N LEU A 78 14.69 -8.54 0.27
CA LEU A 78 14.54 -7.26 -0.41
C LEU A 78 15.94 -6.89 -0.89
N CYS A 79 16.51 -7.74 -1.76
CA CYS A 79 17.62 -7.30 -2.58
C CYS A 79 17.06 -6.16 -3.44
N ASP A 80 17.58 -4.95 -3.22
CA ASP A 80 17.70 -4.02 -4.32
C ASP A 80 18.40 -4.81 -5.43
N ASP A 81 17.67 -5.13 -6.50
CA ASP A 81 18.30 -5.44 -7.77
C ASP A 81 19.13 -4.19 -8.08
N ARG A 82 20.38 -4.21 -7.63
CA ARG A 82 21.46 -3.38 -8.17
C ARG A 82 21.64 -3.87 -9.59
N GLY A 83 20.72 -3.41 -10.45
CA GLY A 83 20.99 -3.18 -11.85
C GLY A 83 22.39 -2.58 -11.91
N ARG A 84 23.21 -3.20 -12.74
CA ARG A 84 24.60 -2.90 -12.97
C ARG A 84 24.75 -1.42 -13.36
N ASP A 85 24.88 -0.54 -12.37
CA ASP A 85 25.34 0.83 -12.57
C ASP A 85 26.86 0.77 -12.65
N GLU A 86 27.37 0.70 -13.88
CA GLU A 86 28.76 1.00 -14.16
C GLU A 86 29.11 2.40 -13.64
N PRO A 87 30.26 2.62 -12.99
CA PRO A 87 30.67 3.96 -12.59
C PRO A 87 30.96 4.79 -13.84
N GLY A 88 30.00 5.62 -14.23
CA GLY A 88 30.15 6.68 -15.20
C GLY A 88 31.18 7.70 -14.73
N GLN A 89 32.37 7.60 -15.29
CA GLN A 89 33.33 8.64 -15.60
C GLN A 89 32.78 10.10 -15.54
N TRP A 90 32.90 10.78 -14.40
CA TRP A 90 32.71 12.24 -14.34
C TRP A 90 33.76 13.02 -13.52
N GLU A 91 34.81 12.38 -13.00
CA GLU A 91 35.95 13.10 -12.40
C GLU A 91 37.20 13.01 -13.28
N SER A 92 37.33 13.93 -14.23
CA SER A 92 38.62 14.38 -14.79
C SER A 92 38.40 15.67 -15.60
N ALA A 93 38.35 16.79 -14.88
CA ALA A 93 38.60 18.10 -15.46
C ALA A 93 39.52 18.86 -14.49
N ALA A 94 40.82 18.72 -14.71
CA ALA A 94 41.87 19.60 -14.22
C ALA A 94 42.94 19.70 -15.31
#